data_AF-A0A0C2WED5-F1
#
_entry.id   AF-A0A0C2WED5-F1
#
_cell.length_a   1.000
_cell.length_b   1.000
_cell.length_c   1.000
_cell.angle_alpha   90.00
_cell.angle_beta   90.00
_cell.angle_gamma   90.00
#
_symmetry.space_group_name_H-M   'P 1'
#
loop_
_entity.id
_entity.type
_entity.pdbx_description
1 polymer ?
#
loop_
_entity_poly.entity_id
_entity_poly.type
_entity_poly.pdbx_seq_one_letter_code
_entity_poly.pdbx_strand_id
1 'polypeptide(L)'
;MHERSFSPFVAFSEGSPSLEDIATATTNATGSLDPLGISSIGNLCWNKSINSIGLVSGTVEDETIPILRRLVTSYLTDTTSKVLILHTDHSAVFGGSCSLLASSWPPPRVLVSPQAPESVFSTCQTFNASVTPISFPDTSLTLRHVLAIFTPPHDMPGSSTVLGAVQYILSQLQEPFDLQRFGELVDGEKWSEEAATFIALRQTLLTKLLSPAGVEDPEDMARQITLVDLTDPVLNSTRLDSVIMDIAVHDFLRHTAERKMIVFNNCQQYLTATSALRRTIESLATAGSGRTASVILSTTDPTAISASPSFLHSLQYVLFGSSYSILHDGFLDRHLPRLSIPREQCGFRRAVLWSPGSTLYLPKNEMPVKKSWNDLVSFIDVTQFEDSMPTAAFSSDTHNKIRDGYQPNYAELSQQTTRFDSSDGGEKSTSLSTPVPSNNDLSFPAPSDEPLSQVYFTHVCLLDGL
;
A
#
# COMPACT_ATOMS: atom_id res chain seq x y z
N MET A 1 9.77 -33.02 14.90
CA MET A 1 10.78 -31.99 15.26
C MET A 1 10.21 -30.65 14.85
N HIS A 2 10.21 -29.70 15.78
CA HIS A 2 9.25 -28.62 15.89
C HIS A 2 9.28 -27.58 14.77
N GLU A 3 8.09 -27.21 14.28
CA GLU A 3 7.81 -25.99 13.54
C GLU A 3 8.45 -24.80 14.26
N ARG A 4 9.55 -24.29 13.70
CA ARG A 4 9.96 -22.91 13.95
C ARG A 4 8.98 -22.03 13.18
N SER A 5 7.79 -21.83 13.76
CA SER A 5 6.84 -20.84 13.25
C SER A 5 7.52 -19.48 13.28
N PHE A 6 7.86 -19.00 12.09
CA PHE A 6 8.46 -17.71 11.87
C PHE A 6 7.38 -16.65 12.13
N SER A 7 7.55 -15.85 13.18
CA SER A 7 6.62 -14.78 13.56
C SER A 7 6.97 -13.46 12.88
N PRO A 8 6.01 -12.73 12.29
CA PRO A 8 6.28 -11.47 11.59
C PRO A 8 6.83 -10.40 12.54
N PHE A 9 6.45 -10.42 13.81
CA PHE A 9 7.03 -9.57 14.85
C PHE A 9 7.56 -10.41 16.02
N VAL A 10 8.51 -9.81 16.72
CA VAL A 10 9.08 -10.33 17.97
C VAL A 10 9.16 -9.17 18.97
N ALA A 11 8.68 -9.37 20.20
CA ALA A 11 8.94 -8.43 21.29
C ALA A 11 9.78 -9.07 22.40
N PHE A 12 10.65 -8.25 22.99
CA PHE A 12 11.51 -8.59 24.11
C PHE A 12 11.12 -7.72 25.31
N SER A 13 10.42 -8.28 26.29
CA SER A 13 10.03 -7.51 27.48
C SER A 13 11.25 -7.18 28.35
N GLU A 14 11.12 -6.23 29.26
CA GLU A 14 12.21 -5.85 30.18
C GLU A 14 12.76 -7.07 30.94
N GLY A 15 14.09 -7.19 31.01
CA GLY A 15 14.79 -8.33 31.61
C GLY A 15 14.80 -9.62 30.80
N SER A 16 14.25 -9.64 29.57
CA SER A 16 14.44 -10.75 28.63
C SER A 16 15.85 -10.73 28.02
N PRO A 17 16.33 -11.86 27.45
CA PRO A 17 17.66 -11.91 26.85
C PRO A 17 17.80 -10.85 25.75
N SER A 18 19.00 -10.30 25.60
CA SER A 18 19.23 -9.29 24.56
C SER A 18 19.02 -9.88 23.16
N LEU A 19 18.84 -9.00 22.18
CA LEU A 19 18.78 -9.39 20.76
C LEU A 19 20.01 -10.25 20.39
N GLU A 20 21.17 -9.90 20.92
CA GLU A 20 22.44 -10.61 20.71
C GLU A 20 22.45 -12.00 21.34
N ASP A 21 21.89 -12.16 22.54
CA ASP A 21 21.78 -13.45 23.25
C ASP A 21 20.87 -14.44 22.51
N ILE A 22 19.79 -13.94 21.91
CA ILE A 22 18.86 -14.78 21.14
C ILE A 22 19.45 -15.10 19.78
N ALA A 23 20.09 -14.14 19.14
CA ALA A 23 20.70 -14.34 17.85
C ALA A 23 21.93 -15.26 17.88
N THR A 24 22.62 -15.38 19.02
CA THR A 24 23.66 -16.38 19.26
C THR A 24 23.09 -17.76 19.61
N ALA A 25 21.94 -17.82 20.30
CA ALA A 25 21.27 -19.08 20.65
C ALA A 25 20.51 -19.73 19.49
N THR A 26 19.98 -18.94 18.55
CA THR A 26 19.43 -19.44 17.30
C THR A 26 20.51 -19.40 16.24
N THR A 27 21.02 -20.56 15.81
CA THR A 27 22.04 -20.73 14.74
C THR A 27 21.69 -20.11 13.38
N ASN A 28 20.58 -19.38 13.26
CA ASN A 28 20.20 -18.52 12.16
C ASN A 28 19.54 -17.26 12.74
N ALA A 29 19.75 -16.10 12.10
CA ALA A 29 18.92 -14.87 12.17
C ALA A 29 19.45 -13.61 12.91
N THR A 30 20.76 -13.41 13.07
CA THR A 30 21.30 -12.08 13.45
C THR A 30 20.91 -10.97 12.46
N GLY A 31 20.69 -11.30 11.18
CA GLY A 31 20.42 -10.32 10.13
C GLY A 31 18.93 -10.07 9.82
N SER A 32 17.98 -10.86 10.34
CA SER A 32 16.58 -10.79 9.88
C SER A 32 15.62 -10.08 10.83
N LEU A 33 16.01 -9.84 12.08
CA LEU A 33 15.22 -9.05 13.01
C LEU A 33 15.69 -7.60 12.94
N ASP A 34 14.78 -6.71 12.58
CA ASP A 34 15.02 -5.28 12.54
C ASP A 34 14.33 -4.59 13.73
N PRO A 35 15.09 -3.94 14.63
CA PRO A 35 14.52 -3.23 15.76
C PRO A 35 13.67 -2.04 15.31
N LEU A 36 12.38 -2.07 15.66
CA LEU A 36 11.45 -0.97 15.39
C LEU A 36 11.42 0.05 16.53
N GLY A 37 11.80 -0.34 17.74
CA GLY A 37 11.83 0.56 18.90
C GLY A 37 11.16 -0.03 20.13
N ILE A 38 11.01 0.79 21.17
CA ILE A 38 10.39 0.41 22.43
C ILE A 38 8.86 0.48 22.27
N SER A 39 8.16 -0.57 22.70
CA SER A 39 6.70 -0.67 22.72
C SER A 39 6.17 -0.96 24.13
N SER A 40 4.85 -0.92 24.30
CA SER A 40 4.17 -1.26 25.57
C SER A 40 4.43 -2.68 26.07
N ILE A 41 4.89 -3.59 25.20
CA ILE A 41 5.17 -5.00 25.54
C ILE A 41 6.66 -5.35 25.46
N GLY A 42 7.53 -4.36 25.24
CA GLY A 42 8.97 -4.52 25.17
C GLY A 42 9.60 -3.97 23.90
N ASN A 43 10.87 -4.30 23.65
CA ASN A 43 11.59 -3.93 22.44
C ASN A 43 11.01 -4.71 21.26
N LEU A 44 10.37 -3.99 20.34
CA LEU A 44 9.71 -4.55 19.18
C LEU A 44 10.69 -4.69 18.02
N CYS A 45 10.68 -5.85 17.38
CA CYS A 45 11.43 -6.13 16.17
C CYS A 45 10.50 -6.66 15.08
N TRP A 46 10.75 -6.24 13.85
CA TRP A 46 10.10 -6.80 12.67
C TRP A 46 11.00 -7.86 12.03
N ASN A 47 10.43 -9.01 11.71
CA ASN A 47 11.15 -10.09 11.07
C ASN A 47 11.07 -9.96 9.55
N LYS A 48 12.05 -9.28 8.97
CA LYS A 48 12.06 -8.95 7.55
C LYS A 48 12.26 -10.18 6.66
N SER A 49 12.82 -11.29 7.16
CA SER A 49 13.02 -12.52 6.35
C SER A 49 11.76 -13.33 6.13
N ILE A 50 10.61 -12.92 6.68
CA ILE A 50 9.34 -13.61 6.49
C ILE A 50 8.55 -12.91 5.40
N ASN A 51 8.02 -13.70 4.47
CA ASN A 51 7.01 -13.26 3.53
C ASN A 51 5.66 -13.08 4.25
N SER A 52 5.57 -12.00 5.02
CA SER A 52 4.39 -11.67 5.82
C SER A 52 3.32 -10.95 5.01
N ILE A 53 2.07 -10.98 5.46
CA ILE A 53 1.00 -10.13 4.94
C ILE A 53 0.40 -9.33 6.08
N GLY A 54 0.25 -8.03 5.88
CA GLY A 54 -0.38 -7.18 6.89
C GLY A 54 -1.03 -5.93 6.34
N LEU A 55 -1.84 -5.35 7.21
CA LEU A 55 -2.61 -4.14 6.96
C LEU A 55 -2.02 -3.00 7.80
N VAL A 56 -1.74 -1.87 7.16
CA VAL A 56 -1.38 -0.60 7.80
C VAL A 56 -2.52 0.37 7.52
N SER A 57 -3.14 0.94 8.56
CA SER A 57 -4.32 1.79 8.40
C SER A 57 -4.19 3.05 9.23
N GLY A 58 -4.42 4.21 8.63
CA GLY A 58 -4.46 5.51 9.31
C GLY A 58 -5.80 6.20 9.09
N THR A 59 -6.00 7.37 9.68
CA THR A 59 -7.14 8.24 9.29
C THR A 59 -6.80 9.16 8.13
N VAL A 60 -5.51 9.44 7.96
CA VAL A 60 -4.91 10.20 6.87
C VAL A 60 -3.62 9.52 6.42
N GLU A 61 -3.17 9.79 5.20
CA GLU A 61 -1.99 9.15 4.62
C GLU A 61 -0.71 9.48 5.38
N ASP A 62 -0.59 10.69 5.90
CA ASP A 62 0.56 11.14 6.70
C ASP A 62 0.82 10.26 7.94
N GLU A 63 -0.19 9.53 8.41
CA GLU A 63 -0.03 8.59 9.50
C GLU A 63 0.52 7.24 9.05
N THR A 64 0.19 6.77 7.84
CA THR A 64 0.64 5.47 7.33
C THR A 64 2.02 5.55 6.71
N ILE A 65 2.38 6.69 6.10
CA ILE A 65 3.64 6.89 5.38
C ILE A 65 4.88 6.61 6.25
N PRO A 66 5.04 7.14 7.48
CA PRO A 66 6.23 6.87 8.29
C PRO A 66 6.41 5.37 8.58
N ILE A 67 5.31 4.67 8.89
CA ILE A 67 5.31 3.24 9.17
C ILE A 67 5.72 2.45 7.92
N LEU A 68 5.08 2.72 6.77
CA LEU A 68 5.42 2.06 5.51
C LEU A 68 6.87 2.33 5.14
N ARG A 69 7.33 3.57 5.26
CA ARG A 69 8.71 3.94 4.96
C ARG A 69 9.69 3.14 5.81
N ARG A 70 9.44 3.01 7.11
CA ARG A 70 10.31 2.25 8.03
C ARG A 70 10.39 0.77 7.67
N LEU A 71 9.25 0.15 7.35
CA LEU A 71 9.19 -1.26 6.96
C LEU A 71 9.86 -1.51 5.60
N VAL A 72 9.63 -0.64 4.61
CA VAL A 72 10.30 -0.74 3.30
C VAL A 72 11.81 -0.53 3.45
N THR A 73 12.24 0.49 4.18
CA THR A 73 13.67 0.77 4.44
C THR A 73 14.36 -0.43 5.09
N SER A 74 13.71 -1.04 6.07
CA SER A 74 14.19 -2.26 6.70
C SER A 74 14.34 -3.41 5.72
N TYR A 75 13.36 -3.59 4.84
CA TYR A 75 13.39 -4.64 3.81
C TYR A 75 14.57 -4.47 2.85
N LEU A 76 14.80 -3.24 2.41
CA LEU A 76 15.83 -2.82 1.46
C LEU A 76 17.27 -2.88 1.99
N THR A 77 17.47 -3.18 3.28
CA THR A 77 18.82 -3.46 3.81
C THR A 77 19.49 -4.66 3.15
N ASP A 78 18.69 -5.54 2.54
CA ASP A 78 19.15 -6.68 1.76
C ASP A 78 19.26 -6.29 0.29
N THR A 79 20.48 -6.37 -0.27
CA THR A 79 20.73 -5.86 -1.62
C THR A 79 20.05 -6.69 -2.73
N THR A 80 19.67 -7.94 -2.43
CA THR A 80 18.95 -8.81 -3.39
C THR A 80 17.44 -8.65 -3.31
N SER A 81 16.95 -7.84 -2.38
CA SER A 81 15.52 -7.58 -2.21
C SER A 81 14.96 -6.69 -3.32
N LYS A 82 13.72 -6.95 -3.70
CA LYS A 82 12.94 -6.14 -4.63
C LYS A 82 11.63 -5.71 -3.97
N VAL A 83 11.22 -4.47 -4.24
CA VAL A 83 10.00 -3.86 -3.72
C VAL A 83 9.18 -3.32 -4.89
N LEU A 84 7.95 -3.80 -5.02
CA LEU A 84 6.94 -3.23 -5.90
C LEU A 84 6.01 -2.36 -5.07
N ILE A 85 5.88 -1.08 -5.40
CA ILE A 85 4.93 -0.17 -4.80
C ILE A 85 3.85 0.11 -5.83
N LEU A 86 2.59 -0.14 -5.49
CA LEU A 86 1.44 0.21 -6.32
C LEU A 86 0.75 1.43 -5.70
N HIS A 87 0.55 2.46 -6.51
CA HIS A 87 -0.01 3.72 -6.06
C HIS A 87 -0.98 4.30 -7.08
N THR A 88 -2.01 4.94 -6.55
CA THR A 88 -2.88 5.85 -7.27
C THR A 88 -3.43 6.87 -6.28
N ASP A 89 -3.71 8.07 -6.78
CA ASP A 89 -4.48 9.09 -6.08
C ASP A 89 -5.64 9.57 -6.94
N HIS A 90 -6.80 8.94 -6.78
CA HIS A 90 -8.05 9.29 -7.46
C HIS A 90 -8.61 10.65 -7.03
N SER A 91 -8.12 11.21 -5.92
CA SER A 91 -8.54 12.53 -5.43
C SER A 91 -7.70 13.68 -6.01
N ALA A 92 -6.51 13.37 -6.51
CA ALA A 92 -5.63 14.35 -7.15
C ALA A 92 -6.12 14.72 -8.55
N VAL A 93 -6.20 16.02 -8.82
CA VAL A 93 -6.52 16.57 -10.15
C VAL A 93 -5.32 16.51 -11.09
N PHE A 94 -4.10 16.49 -10.54
CA PHE A 94 -2.83 16.35 -11.26
C PHE A 94 -1.92 15.38 -10.51
N GLY A 95 -1.15 14.56 -11.23
CA GLY A 95 -0.20 13.62 -10.61
C GLY A 95 0.82 14.33 -9.71
N GLY A 96 0.67 14.14 -8.40
CA GLY A 96 1.66 14.51 -7.41
C GLY A 96 2.75 13.45 -7.29
N SER A 97 3.89 13.77 -6.69
CA SER A 97 4.87 12.75 -6.34
C SER A 97 4.30 11.82 -5.26
N CYS A 98 4.43 10.50 -5.45
CA CYS A 98 4.07 9.53 -4.42
C CYS A 98 4.78 9.84 -3.10
N SER A 99 4.01 10.23 -2.09
CA SER A 99 4.48 10.65 -0.76
C SER A 99 5.22 9.54 -0.01
N LEU A 100 5.08 8.28 -0.43
CA LEU A 100 5.78 7.15 0.15
C LEU A 100 7.28 7.15 -0.19
N LEU A 101 7.67 7.66 -1.37
CA LEU A 101 9.08 7.68 -1.77
C LEU A 101 9.91 8.50 -0.78
N ALA A 102 11.08 7.99 -0.42
CA ALA A 102 12.03 8.65 0.45
C ALA A 102 13.34 8.91 -0.29
N SER A 103 13.95 10.08 -0.10
CA SER A 103 15.24 10.45 -0.71
C SER A 103 16.41 9.60 -0.23
N SER A 104 16.27 8.92 0.92
CA SER A 104 17.25 7.98 1.45
C SER A 104 17.24 6.61 0.77
N TRP A 105 16.25 6.32 -0.06
CA TRP A 105 16.15 5.04 -0.76
C TRP A 105 17.02 4.99 -2.01
N PRO A 106 17.40 3.77 -2.45
CA PRO A 106 17.93 3.58 -3.79
C PRO A 106 17.01 4.22 -4.85
N PRO A 107 17.57 4.80 -5.93
CA PRO A 107 16.77 5.44 -6.97
C PRO A 107 15.69 4.48 -7.52
N PRO A 108 14.39 4.85 -7.47
CA PRO A 108 13.33 3.97 -7.92
C PRO A 108 13.21 3.95 -9.45
N ARG A 109 12.69 2.86 -10.00
CA ARG A 109 12.06 2.84 -11.32
C ARG A 109 10.61 3.26 -11.14
N VAL A 110 10.14 4.25 -11.87
CA VAL A 110 8.77 4.76 -11.80
C VAL A 110 8.08 4.48 -13.12
N LEU A 111 7.05 3.65 -13.06
CA LEU A 111 6.20 3.26 -14.17
C LEU A 111 4.90 4.02 -14.07
N VAL A 112 4.61 4.86 -15.06
CA VAL A 112 3.40 5.71 -15.09
C VAL A 112 2.41 5.23 -16.14
N SER A 113 1.17 5.71 -16.09
CA SER A 113 0.17 5.42 -17.14
C SER A 113 0.74 5.64 -18.57
N PRO A 114 0.41 4.78 -19.56
CA PRO A 114 0.81 4.99 -20.95
C PRO A 114 0.24 6.27 -21.58
N GLN A 115 -0.71 6.91 -20.91
CA GLN A 115 -1.33 8.16 -21.33
C GLN A 115 -1.01 9.32 -20.36
N ALA A 116 -0.07 9.12 -19.43
CA ALA A 116 0.31 10.16 -18.47
C ALA A 116 0.77 11.43 -19.22
N PRO A 117 0.31 12.63 -18.80
CA PRO A 117 0.77 13.88 -19.38
C PRO A 117 2.24 14.13 -19.02
N GLU A 118 2.95 14.88 -19.86
CA GLU A 118 4.38 15.22 -19.67
C GLU A 118 4.69 15.82 -18.29
N SER A 119 3.72 16.52 -17.69
CA SER A 119 3.86 17.09 -16.34
C SER A 119 4.13 16.04 -15.27
N VAL A 120 3.57 14.83 -15.37
CA VAL A 120 3.80 13.73 -14.41
C VAL A 120 5.26 13.26 -14.45
N PHE A 121 5.86 13.26 -15.64
CA PHE A 121 7.27 12.88 -15.80
C PHE A 121 8.22 13.87 -15.12
N SER A 122 7.86 15.17 -15.10
CA SER A 122 8.68 16.20 -14.45
C SER A 122 8.65 16.13 -12.91
N THR A 123 7.51 15.76 -12.31
CA THR A 123 7.35 15.69 -10.85
C THR A 123 8.19 14.57 -10.22
N CYS A 124 8.38 13.47 -10.95
CA CYS A 124 9.10 12.28 -10.47
C CYS A 124 10.64 12.36 -10.62
N GLN A 125 11.19 13.39 -11.28
CA GLN A 125 12.64 13.56 -11.45
C GLN A 125 13.39 13.90 -10.15
N THR A 126 12.66 14.31 -9.10
CA THR A 126 13.23 14.74 -7.81
C THR A 126 14.00 13.66 -7.05
N PHE A 127 13.81 12.37 -7.39
CA PHE A 127 14.44 11.23 -6.70
C PHE A 127 15.54 10.53 -7.52
N ASN A 128 16.08 11.16 -8.57
CA ASN A 128 16.94 10.49 -9.57
C ASN A 128 16.27 9.22 -10.16
N ALA A 129 14.94 9.22 -10.19
CA ALA A 129 14.16 8.09 -10.67
C ALA A 129 14.24 7.99 -12.20
N SER A 130 14.22 6.76 -12.74
CA SER A 130 13.86 6.57 -14.15
C SER A 130 12.34 6.59 -14.22
N VAL A 131 11.78 7.42 -15.11
CA VAL A 131 10.33 7.53 -15.28
C VAL A 131 10.00 7.11 -16.70
N THR A 132 9.24 6.03 -16.84
CA THR A 132 8.85 5.49 -18.14
C THR A 132 7.37 5.14 -18.16
N PRO A 133 6.69 5.26 -19.30
CA PRO A 133 5.37 4.67 -19.46
C PRO A 133 5.40 3.18 -19.14
N ILE A 134 4.39 2.68 -18.43
CA ILE A 134 4.27 1.26 -18.12
C ILE A 134 4.02 0.48 -19.40
N SER A 135 4.79 -0.57 -19.59
CA SER A 135 4.62 -1.54 -20.66
C SER A 135 5.06 -2.91 -20.18
N PHE A 136 4.49 -3.95 -20.76
CA PHE A 136 4.72 -5.33 -20.39
C PHE A 136 5.09 -6.14 -21.63
N PRO A 137 5.89 -7.21 -21.47
CA PRO A 137 6.05 -8.17 -22.55
C PRO A 137 4.73 -8.92 -22.78
N ASP A 138 4.49 -9.36 -24.02
CA ASP A 138 3.29 -10.13 -24.40
C ASP A 138 3.06 -11.33 -23.47
N THR A 139 4.13 -11.95 -22.99
CA THR A 139 4.10 -13.08 -22.07
C THR A 139 3.45 -12.76 -20.72
N SER A 140 3.41 -11.50 -20.30
CA SER A 140 2.88 -11.07 -19.00
C SER A 140 1.37 -10.84 -18.99
N LEU A 141 0.74 -10.76 -20.16
CA LEU A 141 -0.71 -10.77 -20.27
C LEU A 141 -1.27 -12.19 -20.38
N THR A 142 -2.39 -12.41 -19.70
CA THR A 142 -3.21 -13.63 -19.79
C THR A 142 -4.50 -13.29 -20.50
N LEU A 143 -5.23 -14.30 -21.01
CA LEU A 143 -6.55 -14.07 -21.61
C LEU A 143 -7.52 -13.43 -20.61
N ARG A 144 -7.36 -13.71 -19.31
CA ARG A 144 -8.11 -13.05 -18.24
C ARG A 144 -7.82 -11.56 -18.13
N HIS A 145 -6.56 -11.14 -18.25
CA HIS A 145 -6.21 -9.71 -18.25
C HIS A 145 -6.83 -9.00 -19.45
N VAL A 146 -6.78 -9.62 -20.64
CA VAL A 146 -7.39 -9.07 -21.85
C VAL A 146 -8.91 -8.96 -21.69
N LEU A 147 -9.58 -9.99 -21.16
CA LEU A 147 -11.01 -9.93 -20.85
C LEU A 147 -11.33 -8.75 -19.92
N ALA A 148 -10.54 -8.54 -18.87
CA ALA A 148 -10.75 -7.46 -17.92
C ALA A 148 -10.60 -6.07 -18.58
N ILE A 149 -9.60 -5.88 -19.46
CA ILE A 149 -9.42 -4.63 -20.22
C ILE A 149 -10.63 -4.35 -21.13
N PHE A 150 -11.18 -5.39 -21.75
CA PHE A 150 -12.29 -5.28 -22.70
C PHE A 150 -13.67 -5.48 -22.06
N THR A 151 -13.77 -5.61 -20.74
CA THR A 151 -15.06 -5.67 -20.06
C THR A 151 -15.71 -4.28 -20.05
N PRO A 152 -16.88 -4.10 -20.66
CA PRO A 152 -17.56 -2.81 -20.69
C PRO A 152 -18.16 -2.46 -19.31
N PRO A 153 -18.28 -1.16 -18.98
CA PRO A 153 -19.05 -0.70 -17.83
C PRO A 153 -20.50 -1.20 -17.87
N HIS A 154 -21.10 -1.46 -16.71
CA HIS A 154 -22.47 -1.99 -16.62
C HIS A 154 -23.53 -1.05 -17.20
N ASP A 155 -23.28 0.25 -17.14
CA ASP A 155 -24.14 1.32 -17.64
C ASP A 155 -23.95 1.61 -19.15
N MET A 156 -22.97 0.99 -19.80
CA MET A 156 -22.77 1.13 -21.24
C MET A 156 -23.90 0.43 -22.02
N PRO A 157 -24.56 1.11 -22.98
CA PRO A 157 -25.52 0.47 -23.89
C PRO A 157 -24.87 -0.68 -24.68
N GLY A 158 -25.53 -1.83 -24.73
CA GLY A 158 -25.01 -3.00 -25.44
C GLY A 158 -23.84 -3.72 -24.75
N SER A 159 -23.54 -3.40 -23.48
CA SER A 159 -22.45 -4.00 -22.70
C SER A 159 -22.46 -5.54 -22.71
N SER A 160 -23.63 -6.18 -22.60
CA SER A 160 -23.75 -7.65 -22.65
C SER A 160 -23.36 -8.23 -24.00
N THR A 161 -23.74 -7.56 -25.11
CA THR A 161 -23.36 -7.97 -26.47
C THR A 161 -21.86 -7.83 -26.68
N VAL A 162 -21.28 -6.70 -26.27
CA VAL A 162 -19.83 -6.46 -26.35
C VAL A 162 -19.07 -7.51 -25.54
N LEU A 163 -19.47 -7.75 -24.29
CA LEU A 163 -18.83 -8.74 -23.44
C LEU A 163 -18.92 -10.15 -24.04
N GLY A 164 -20.08 -10.54 -24.57
CA GLY A 164 -20.27 -11.84 -25.20
C GLY A 164 -19.40 -12.03 -26.45
N ALA A 165 -19.29 -11.00 -27.30
CA ALA A 165 -18.42 -11.02 -28.47
C ALA A 165 -16.94 -11.12 -28.08
N VAL A 166 -16.50 -10.34 -27.10
CA VAL A 166 -15.13 -10.39 -26.57
C VAL A 166 -14.83 -11.78 -25.99
N GLN A 167 -15.73 -12.35 -25.18
CA GLN A 167 -15.56 -13.71 -24.65
C GLN A 167 -15.45 -14.76 -25.77
N TYR A 168 -16.26 -14.64 -26.81
CA TYR A 168 -16.18 -15.52 -27.98
C TYR A 168 -14.86 -15.38 -28.74
N ILE A 169 -14.36 -14.14 -28.94
CA ILE A 169 -13.04 -13.90 -29.54
C ILE A 169 -11.94 -14.54 -28.69
N LEU A 170 -11.94 -14.31 -27.38
CA LEU A 170 -10.93 -14.88 -26.48
C LEU A 170 -10.97 -16.41 -26.43
N SER A 171 -12.13 -17.03 -26.60
CA SER A 171 -12.27 -18.49 -26.67
C SER A 171 -11.55 -19.12 -27.88
N GLN A 172 -11.22 -18.31 -28.89
CA GLN A 172 -10.50 -18.74 -30.08
C GLN A 172 -8.99 -18.51 -30.01
N LEU A 173 -8.52 -17.83 -28.95
CA LEU A 173 -7.10 -17.59 -28.73
C LEU A 173 -6.47 -18.70 -27.89
N GLN A 174 -5.17 -18.87 -28.04
CA GLN A 174 -4.36 -19.77 -27.21
C GLN A 174 -3.46 -18.94 -26.29
N GLU A 175 -2.92 -19.56 -25.25
CA GLU A 175 -1.83 -18.98 -24.47
C GLU A 175 -0.46 -19.46 -25.00
N PRO A 176 0.56 -18.60 -25.08
CA PRO A 176 0.58 -17.18 -24.67
C PRO A 176 -0.25 -16.28 -25.60
N PHE A 177 -0.69 -15.13 -25.05
CA PHE A 177 -1.55 -14.18 -25.77
C PHE A 177 -0.86 -13.64 -27.04
N ASP A 178 -1.60 -13.64 -28.16
CA ASP A 178 -1.18 -13.10 -29.45
C ASP A 178 -2.00 -11.85 -29.80
N LEU A 179 -1.36 -10.67 -29.69
CA LEU A 179 -1.99 -9.38 -29.97
C LEU A 179 -2.43 -9.27 -31.44
N GLN A 180 -1.62 -9.78 -32.38
CA GLN A 180 -1.93 -9.68 -33.80
C GLN A 180 -3.18 -10.50 -34.11
N ARG A 181 -3.23 -11.74 -33.62
CA ARG A 181 -4.38 -12.62 -33.84
C ARG A 181 -5.64 -12.07 -33.17
N PHE A 182 -5.52 -11.52 -31.97
CA PHE A 182 -6.63 -10.85 -31.31
C PHE A 182 -7.15 -9.67 -32.14
N GLY A 183 -6.26 -8.81 -32.66
CA GLY A 183 -6.62 -7.70 -33.53
C GLY A 183 -7.42 -8.15 -34.76
N GLU A 184 -6.96 -9.18 -35.46
CA GLU A 184 -7.64 -9.75 -36.63
C GLU A 184 -9.08 -10.22 -36.31
N LEU A 185 -9.27 -10.87 -35.16
CA LEU A 185 -10.59 -11.37 -34.74
C LEU A 185 -11.52 -10.22 -34.34
N VAL A 186 -10.99 -9.19 -33.68
CA VAL A 186 -11.77 -8.00 -33.31
C VAL A 186 -12.19 -7.21 -34.55
N ASP A 187 -11.30 -7.05 -35.53
CA ASP A 187 -11.59 -6.34 -36.78
C ASP A 187 -12.58 -7.10 -37.66
N GLY A 188 -12.66 -8.43 -37.51
CA GLY A 188 -13.64 -9.29 -38.18
C GLY A 188 -15.05 -9.22 -37.60
N GLU A 189 -15.21 -8.70 -36.38
CA GLU A 189 -16.50 -8.61 -35.68
C GLU A 189 -17.27 -7.35 -36.09
N LYS A 190 -18.61 -7.43 -36.09
CA LYS A 190 -19.47 -6.29 -36.46
C LYS A 190 -19.92 -5.53 -35.23
N TRP A 191 -19.26 -4.42 -34.95
CA TRP A 191 -19.57 -3.55 -33.82
C TRP A 191 -20.65 -2.52 -34.16
N SER A 192 -21.48 -2.16 -33.17
CA SER A 192 -22.26 -0.91 -33.23
C SER A 192 -21.31 0.30 -33.14
N GLU A 193 -21.81 1.51 -33.42
CA GLU A 193 -20.99 2.73 -33.38
C GLU A 193 -20.38 2.98 -31.98
N GLU A 194 -21.18 2.80 -30.93
CA GLU A 194 -20.74 2.95 -29.55
C GLU A 194 -19.75 1.84 -29.14
N ALA A 195 -20.03 0.61 -29.55
CA ALA A 195 -19.14 -0.52 -29.31
C ALA A 195 -17.80 -0.35 -30.03
N ALA A 196 -17.81 0.10 -31.29
CA ALA A 196 -16.59 0.35 -32.06
C ALA A 196 -15.70 1.39 -31.37
N THR A 197 -16.30 2.47 -30.85
CA THR A 197 -15.59 3.51 -30.11
C THR A 197 -14.95 2.95 -28.84
N PHE A 198 -15.70 2.16 -28.06
CA PHE A 198 -15.19 1.48 -26.87
C PHE A 198 -14.03 0.52 -27.20
N ILE A 199 -14.23 -0.36 -28.19
CA ILE A 199 -13.24 -1.35 -28.62
C ILE A 199 -11.96 -0.67 -29.11
N ALA A 200 -12.07 0.39 -29.93
CA ALA A 200 -10.91 1.13 -30.43
C ALA A 200 -10.10 1.78 -29.29
N LEU A 201 -10.78 2.33 -28.28
CA LEU A 201 -10.12 2.88 -27.09
C LEU A 201 -9.37 1.78 -26.31
N ARG A 202 -10.01 0.62 -26.10
CA ARG A 202 -9.41 -0.51 -25.39
C ARG A 202 -8.25 -1.13 -26.16
N GLN A 203 -8.36 -1.28 -27.48
CA GLN A 203 -7.27 -1.72 -28.36
C GLN A 203 -6.09 -0.77 -28.29
N THR A 204 -6.34 0.55 -28.39
CA THR A 204 -5.28 1.56 -28.29
C THR A 204 -4.53 1.45 -26.96
N LEU A 205 -5.24 1.25 -25.85
CA LEU A 205 -4.61 1.04 -24.57
C LEU A 205 -3.81 -0.27 -24.52
N LEU A 206 -4.40 -1.39 -24.95
CA LEU A 206 -3.73 -2.69 -24.93
C LEU A 206 -2.42 -2.64 -25.75
N THR A 207 -2.45 -2.03 -26.93
CA THR A 207 -1.26 -1.84 -27.77
C THR A 207 -0.20 -0.97 -27.08
N LYS A 208 -0.60 0.06 -26.32
CA LYS A 208 0.34 0.89 -25.55
C LYS A 208 0.90 0.20 -24.30
N LEU A 209 0.12 -0.71 -23.70
CA LEU A 209 0.56 -1.53 -22.57
C LEU A 209 1.52 -2.64 -22.99
N LEU A 210 1.60 -2.96 -24.28
CA LEU A 210 2.49 -3.97 -24.82
C LEU A 210 3.76 -3.33 -25.35
N SER A 211 4.90 -3.87 -24.92
CA SER A 211 6.21 -3.43 -25.40
C SER A 211 6.61 -4.23 -26.64
N PRO A 212 7.00 -3.58 -27.76
CA PRO A 212 7.60 -4.29 -28.87
C PRO A 212 8.96 -4.84 -28.42
N ALA A 213 9.01 -6.13 -28.08
CA ALA A 213 10.20 -6.93 -27.80
C ALA A 213 11.39 -6.16 -27.18
N GLY A 214 11.26 -5.89 -25.87
CA GLY A 214 12.32 -5.85 -24.85
C GLY A 214 13.75 -5.49 -25.24
N VAL A 215 14.13 -4.26 -24.93
CA VAL A 215 15.40 -4.05 -24.23
C VAL A 215 15.00 -3.58 -22.84
N GLU A 216 14.73 -4.53 -21.93
CA GLU A 216 14.81 -4.19 -20.51
C GLU A 216 16.24 -3.74 -20.27
N ASP A 217 16.41 -2.48 -19.89
CA ASP A 217 17.71 -1.98 -19.52
C ASP A 217 18.22 -2.86 -18.36
N PRO A 218 19.41 -3.49 -18.48
CA PRO A 218 20.02 -4.22 -17.37
C PRO A 218 20.08 -3.39 -16.08
N GLU A 219 20.18 -2.05 -16.19
CA GLU A 219 20.10 -1.13 -15.06
C GLU A 219 18.70 -1.08 -14.44
N ASP A 220 17.63 -1.12 -15.25
CA ASP A 220 16.25 -1.15 -14.76
C ASP A 220 15.93 -2.45 -14.02
N MET A 221 16.50 -3.57 -14.46
CA MET A 221 16.39 -4.86 -13.77
C MET A 221 17.21 -4.92 -12.48
N ALA A 222 18.27 -4.11 -12.38
CA ALA A 222 19.09 -4.01 -11.17
C ALA A 222 18.40 -3.21 -10.04
N ARG A 223 17.50 -2.27 -10.35
CA ARG A 223 16.83 -1.41 -9.36
C ARG A 223 16.02 -2.20 -8.34
N GLN A 224 16.17 -1.86 -7.06
CA GLN A 224 15.48 -2.55 -5.97
C GLN A 224 14.02 -2.13 -5.82
N ILE A 225 13.67 -0.92 -6.26
CA ILE A 225 12.34 -0.35 -6.07
C ILE A 225 11.72 -0.08 -7.43
N THR A 226 10.53 -0.62 -7.65
CA THR A 226 9.65 -0.27 -8.76
C THR A 226 8.37 0.33 -8.19
N LEU A 227 8.11 1.60 -8.50
CA LEU A 227 6.84 2.26 -8.24
C LEU A 227 5.99 2.20 -9.51
N VAL A 228 4.77 1.69 -9.41
CA VAL A 228 3.74 1.81 -10.43
C VAL A 228 2.75 2.86 -9.96
N ASP A 229 2.79 4.03 -10.59
CA ASP A 229 1.92 5.16 -10.30
C ASP A 229 0.89 5.31 -11.42
N LEU A 230 -0.35 4.92 -11.13
CA LEU A 230 -1.47 4.99 -12.06
C LEU A 230 -2.43 6.13 -11.72
N THR A 231 -1.92 7.21 -11.13
CA THR A 231 -2.66 8.46 -10.91
C THR A 231 -3.01 9.11 -12.24
N ASP A 232 -4.06 8.57 -12.88
CA ASP A 232 -4.57 8.95 -14.18
C ASP A 232 -6.12 8.95 -14.14
N PRO A 233 -6.78 10.10 -14.30
CA PRO A 233 -8.24 10.20 -14.31
C PRO A 233 -8.92 9.30 -15.34
N VAL A 234 -8.26 9.02 -16.48
CA VAL A 234 -8.78 8.12 -17.53
C VAL A 234 -8.75 6.67 -17.05
N LEU A 235 -7.66 6.23 -16.41
CA LEU A 235 -7.58 4.87 -15.84
C LEU A 235 -8.55 4.69 -14.67
N ASN A 236 -8.70 5.71 -13.81
CA ASN A 236 -9.65 5.69 -12.70
C ASN A 236 -11.10 5.58 -13.20
N SER A 237 -11.52 6.48 -14.10
CA SER A 237 -12.89 6.48 -14.65
C SER A 237 -13.25 5.16 -15.35
N THR A 238 -12.25 4.47 -15.90
CA THR A 238 -12.44 3.19 -16.59
C THR A 238 -12.12 1.95 -15.74
N ARG A 239 -11.69 2.12 -14.48
CA ARG A 239 -11.30 1.07 -13.53
C ARG A 239 -10.21 0.11 -14.01
N LEU A 240 -9.41 0.57 -14.96
CA LEU A 240 -8.33 -0.22 -15.55
C LEU A 240 -7.04 -0.19 -14.74
N ASP A 241 -6.92 0.78 -13.84
CA ASP A 241 -5.85 0.87 -12.86
C ASP A 241 -5.66 -0.47 -12.13
N SER A 242 -6.75 -1.07 -11.64
CA SER A 242 -6.70 -2.36 -10.95
C SER A 242 -6.23 -3.51 -11.85
N VAL A 243 -6.50 -3.47 -13.16
CA VAL A 243 -6.08 -4.51 -14.11
C VAL A 243 -4.60 -4.37 -14.43
N ILE A 244 -4.13 -3.15 -14.66
CA ILE A 244 -2.72 -2.85 -14.93
C ILE A 244 -1.86 -3.20 -13.70
N MET A 245 -2.34 -2.89 -12.49
CA MET A 245 -1.69 -3.30 -11.25
C MET A 245 -1.64 -4.82 -11.08
N ASP A 246 -2.70 -5.54 -11.49
CA ASP A 246 -2.72 -7.01 -11.49
C ASP A 246 -1.64 -7.61 -12.39
N ILE A 247 -1.51 -7.08 -13.62
CA ILE A 247 -0.45 -7.45 -14.56
C ILE A 247 0.93 -7.18 -13.96
N ALA A 248 1.13 -5.99 -13.36
CA ALA A 248 2.39 -5.61 -12.73
C ALA A 248 2.77 -6.54 -11.55
N VAL A 249 1.80 -6.95 -10.74
CA VAL A 249 2.01 -7.92 -9.66
C VAL A 249 2.40 -9.29 -10.23
N HIS A 250 1.69 -9.78 -11.24
CA HIS A 250 2.03 -11.06 -11.88
C HIS A 250 3.43 -11.05 -12.49
N ASP A 251 3.78 -9.98 -13.20
CA ASP A 251 5.08 -9.78 -13.80
C ASP A 251 6.19 -9.74 -12.73
N PHE A 252 6.01 -8.93 -11.69
CA PHE A 252 6.93 -8.85 -10.55
C PHE A 252 7.13 -10.19 -9.84
N LEU A 253 6.06 -10.97 -9.67
CA LEU A 253 6.13 -12.29 -9.04
C LEU A 253 6.87 -13.33 -9.89
N ARG A 254 6.99 -13.15 -11.21
CA ARG A 254 7.77 -14.04 -12.10
C ARG A 254 9.27 -13.82 -12.05
N HIS A 255 9.73 -12.63 -11.66
CA HIS A 255 11.16 -12.31 -11.57
C HIS A 255 11.92 -13.26 -10.64
N THR A 256 13.19 -13.56 -10.89
CA THR A 256 13.96 -14.52 -10.07
C THR A 256 14.53 -13.93 -8.78
N ALA A 257 14.09 -12.74 -8.36
CA ALA A 257 14.57 -12.10 -7.14
C ALA A 257 14.31 -12.97 -5.91
N GLU A 258 15.32 -13.08 -5.04
CA GLU A 258 15.29 -13.95 -3.85
C GLU A 258 14.30 -13.47 -2.79
N ARG A 259 14.14 -12.14 -2.66
CA ARG A 259 13.18 -11.53 -1.73
C ARG A 259 12.34 -10.47 -2.41
N LYS A 260 11.03 -10.59 -2.26
CA LYS A 260 10.04 -9.68 -2.85
C LYS A 260 9.11 -9.10 -1.80
N MET A 261 8.85 -7.81 -1.89
CA MET A 261 7.78 -7.14 -1.16
C MET A 261 6.86 -6.43 -2.15
N ILE A 262 5.57 -6.46 -1.89
CA ILE A 262 4.55 -5.69 -2.60
C ILE A 262 3.86 -4.76 -1.60
N VAL A 263 3.86 -3.47 -1.89
CA VAL A 263 3.19 -2.45 -1.08
C VAL A 263 2.03 -1.88 -1.90
N PHE A 264 0.81 -2.14 -1.44
CA PHE A 264 -0.41 -1.56 -1.99
C PHE A 264 -0.71 -0.26 -1.24
N ASN A 265 -0.25 0.88 -1.77
CA ASN A 265 -0.50 2.17 -1.16
C ASN A 265 -1.91 2.69 -1.51
N ASN A 266 -2.65 3.25 -0.56
CA ASN A 266 -4.03 3.72 -0.73
C ASN A 266 -4.95 2.68 -1.39
N CYS A 267 -4.86 1.44 -0.93
CA CYS A 267 -5.48 0.30 -1.59
C CYS A 267 -7.00 0.36 -1.66
N GLN A 268 -7.67 1.13 -0.80
CA GLN A 268 -9.11 1.39 -0.87
C GLN A 268 -9.57 2.00 -2.19
N GLN A 269 -8.69 2.70 -2.91
CA GLN A 269 -9.04 3.36 -4.17
C GLN A 269 -9.22 2.38 -5.33
N TYR A 270 -8.49 1.26 -5.33
CA TYR A 270 -8.45 0.31 -6.45
C TYR A 270 -8.77 -1.15 -6.07
N LEU A 271 -8.77 -1.51 -4.78
CA LEU A 271 -9.22 -2.82 -4.29
C LEU A 271 -10.72 -2.86 -4.01
N THR A 272 -11.51 -2.58 -5.05
CA THR A 272 -12.96 -2.70 -5.00
C THR A 272 -13.40 -4.17 -5.14
N ALA A 273 -14.68 -4.43 -4.87
CA ALA A 273 -15.23 -5.78 -4.93
C ALA A 273 -15.05 -6.47 -6.29
N THR A 274 -15.05 -5.69 -7.38
CA THR A 274 -14.95 -6.15 -8.77
C THR A 274 -13.54 -6.03 -9.36
N SER A 275 -12.55 -5.56 -8.59
CA SER A 275 -11.19 -5.38 -9.08
C SER A 275 -10.53 -6.70 -9.48
N ALA A 276 -9.78 -6.68 -10.59
CA ALA A 276 -9.05 -7.87 -11.07
C ALA A 276 -7.98 -8.32 -10.06
N LEU A 277 -7.26 -7.33 -9.52
CA LEU A 277 -6.18 -7.48 -8.54
C LEU A 277 -6.60 -8.15 -7.24
N ARG A 278 -7.87 -8.00 -6.82
CA ARG A 278 -8.37 -8.61 -5.58
C ARG A 278 -8.08 -10.10 -5.52
N ARG A 279 -8.40 -10.86 -6.57
CA ARG A 279 -8.22 -12.33 -6.53
C ARG A 279 -6.75 -12.73 -6.42
N THR A 280 -5.86 -11.95 -7.03
CA THR A 280 -4.41 -12.17 -6.96
C THR A 280 -3.90 -11.93 -5.55
N ILE A 281 -4.35 -10.85 -4.90
CA ILE A 281 -4.05 -10.57 -3.49
C ILE A 281 -4.62 -11.67 -2.58
N GLU A 282 -5.85 -12.11 -2.80
CA GLU A 282 -6.48 -13.19 -2.02
C GLU A 282 -5.71 -14.51 -2.19
N SER A 283 -5.24 -14.82 -3.40
CA SER A 283 -4.38 -15.97 -3.68
C SER A 283 -3.04 -15.89 -2.94
N LEU A 284 -2.38 -14.72 -2.99
CA LEU A 284 -1.15 -14.46 -2.23
C LEU A 284 -1.37 -14.60 -0.72
N ALA A 285 -2.50 -14.08 -0.21
CA ALA A 285 -2.83 -14.15 1.20
C ALA A 285 -3.01 -15.60 1.66
N THR A 286 -3.81 -16.38 0.91
CA THR A 286 -4.16 -17.77 1.22
C THR A 286 -3.03 -18.78 1.00
N ALA A 287 -1.96 -18.41 0.28
CA ALA A 287 -0.76 -19.23 0.12
C ALA A 287 0.01 -19.49 1.45
N GLY A 288 -0.31 -18.76 2.52
CA GLY A 288 0.26 -18.98 3.85
C GLY A 288 1.80 -18.89 3.87
N SER A 289 2.46 -19.93 4.40
CA SER A 289 3.94 -20.00 4.46
C SER A 289 4.59 -20.26 3.09
N GLY A 290 3.84 -20.67 2.08
CA GLY A 290 4.32 -20.85 0.70
C GLY A 290 4.33 -19.56 -0.12
N ARG A 291 3.98 -18.42 0.49
CA ARG A 291 3.94 -17.12 -0.19
C ARG A 291 5.32 -16.71 -0.69
N THR A 292 5.38 -16.23 -1.93
CA THR A 292 6.61 -15.84 -2.62
C THR A 292 7.05 -14.40 -2.37
N ALA A 293 6.21 -13.57 -1.74
CA ALA A 293 6.48 -12.17 -1.45
C ALA A 293 5.84 -11.72 -0.12
N SER A 294 6.45 -10.76 0.58
CA SER A 294 5.77 -10.00 1.64
C SER A 294 4.75 -9.04 1.03
N VAL A 295 3.61 -8.83 1.68
CA VAL A 295 2.54 -7.95 1.20
C VAL A 295 2.14 -6.96 2.30
N ILE A 296 2.14 -5.68 1.98
CA ILE A 296 1.66 -4.62 2.87
C ILE A 296 0.50 -3.91 2.17
N LEU A 297 -0.65 -3.86 2.81
CA LEU A 297 -1.78 -3.04 2.36
C LEU A 297 -1.84 -1.78 3.21
N SER A 298 -1.86 -0.62 2.57
CA SER A 298 -2.07 0.67 3.22
C SER A 298 -3.44 1.23 2.87
N THR A 299 -4.15 1.76 3.86
CA THR A 299 -5.45 2.41 3.65
C THR A 299 -5.71 3.52 4.65
N THR A 300 -6.55 4.48 4.29
CA THR A 300 -7.16 5.43 5.24
C THR A 300 -8.59 5.02 5.65
N ASP A 301 -9.15 4.02 4.98
CA ASP A 301 -10.44 3.43 5.27
C ASP A 301 -10.36 1.90 5.14
N PRO A 302 -10.14 1.17 6.26
CA PRO A 302 -10.07 -0.28 6.21
C PRO A 302 -11.43 -0.93 5.97
N THR A 303 -12.54 -0.20 6.14
CA THR A 303 -13.90 -0.72 5.89
C THR A 303 -14.23 -0.76 4.39
N ALA A 304 -13.56 0.07 3.59
CA ALA A 304 -13.68 0.10 2.14
C ALA A 304 -12.98 -1.07 1.44
N ILE A 305 -12.06 -1.77 2.12
CA ILE A 305 -11.41 -2.96 1.58
C ILE A 305 -12.46 -4.08 1.48
N SER A 306 -13.00 -4.29 0.28
CA SER A 306 -13.94 -5.38 0.00
C SER A 306 -13.18 -6.70 -0.09
N ALA A 307 -12.76 -7.22 1.06
CA ALA A 307 -12.06 -8.48 1.15
C ALA A 307 -12.97 -9.65 1.54
N SER A 308 -12.62 -10.85 1.07
CA SER A 308 -13.23 -12.08 1.58
C SER A 308 -12.84 -12.32 3.05
N PRO A 309 -13.69 -13.02 3.85
CA PRO A 309 -13.31 -13.41 5.21
C PRO A 309 -12.01 -14.21 5.27
N SER A 310 -11.75 -15.08 4.28
CA SER A 310 -10.51 -15.86 4.15
C SER A 310 -9.28 -14.98 4.02
N PHE A 311 -9.36 -13.89 3.25
CA PHE A 311 -8.27 -12.92 3.15
C PHE A 311 -7.97 -12.25 4.50
N LEU A 312 -9.02 -11.78 5.20
CA LEU A 312 -8.84 -11.09 6.47
C LEU A 312 -8.28 -12.01 7.55
N HIS A 313 -8.69 -13.28 7.56
CA HIS A 313 -8.09 -14.31 8.41
C HIS A 313 -6.65 -14.67 8.04
N SER A 314 -6.21 -14.34 6.82
CA SER A 314 -4.84 -14.55 6.37
C SER A 314 -3.90 -13.41 6.78
N LEU A 315 -4.43 -12.27 7.25
CA LEU A 315 -3.61 -11.16 7.78
C LEU A 315 -2.82 -11.63 9.00
N GLN A 316 -1.50 -11.46 8.94
CA GLN A 316 -0.59 -11.86 10.02
C GLN A 316 -0.33 -10.71 11.00
N TYR A 317 -0.60 -9.48 10.58
CA TYR A 317 -0.58 -8.31 11.45
C TYR A 317 -1.50 -7.21 10.92
N VAL A 318 -1.97 -6.38 11.85
CA VAL A 318 -2.68 -5.14 11.57
C VAL A 318 -2.04 -4.04 12.41
N LEU A 319 -1.73 -2.92 11.78
CA LEU A 319 -1.08 -1.78 12.39
C LEU A 319 -1.91 -0.52 12.11
N PHE A 320 -2.55 0.00 13.16
CA PHE A 320 -3.28 1.26 13.08
C PHE A 320 -2.37 2.44 13.43
N GLY A 321 -2.45 3.53 12.67
CA GLY A 321 -1.72 4.77 12.91
C GLY A 321 -2.18 5.50 14.17
N SER A 322 -1.68 6.72 14.35
CA SER A 322 -1.84 7.50 15.58
C SER A 322 -3.27 7.90 15.94
N SER A 323 -4.13 8.12 14.94
CA SER A 323 -5.51 8.49 15.16
C SER A 323 -6.39 7.26 15.04
N TYR A 324 -6.64 6.61 16.16
CA TYR A 324 -7.58 5.50 16.20
C TYR A 324 -9.02 6.03 16.05
N SER A 325 -9.78 5.52 15.08
CA SER A 325 -11.10 6.05 14.70
C SER A 325 -12.23 5.00 14.75
N ILE A 326 -13.48 5.48 14.63
CA ILE A 326 -14.66 4.61 14.54
C ILE A 326 -14.62 3.66 13.34
N LEU A 327 -13.90 4.01 12.26
CA LEU A 327 -13.71 3.13 11.11
C LEU A 327 -12.84 1.93 11.48
N HIS A 328 -11.84 2.12 12.35
CA HIS A 328 -11.04 1.02 12.87
C HIS A 328 -11.89 0.11 13.77
N ASP A 329 -12.70 0.68 14.66
CA ASP A 329 -13.64 -0.10 15.48
C ASP A 329 -14.61 -0.90 14.61
N GLY A 330 -15.23 -0.28 13.61
CA GLY A 330 -16.15 -0.96 12.70
C GLY A 330 -15.48 -2.11 11.92
N PHE A 331 -14.22 -1.93 11.50
CA PHE A 331 -13.44 -2.99 10.88
C PHE A 331 -13.16 -4.15 11.86
N LEU A 332 -12.74 -3.85 13.09
CA LEU A 332 -12.44 -4.86 14.10
C LEU A 332 -13.69 -5.59 14.57
N ASP A 333 -14.79 -4.90 14.84
CA ASP A 333 -16.05 -5.52 15.25
C ASP A 333 -16.56 -6.50 14.19
N ARG A 334 -16.36 -6.16 12.90
CA ARG A 334 -16.80 -7.00 11.79
C ARG A 334 -15.91 -8.21 11.55
N HIS A 335 -14.60 -8.07 11.74
CA HIS A 335 -13.62 -9.05 11.25
C HIS A 335 -12.77 -9.69 12.32
N LEU A 336 -12.58 -9.01 13.45
CA LEU A 336 -11.77 -9.41 14.60
C LEU A 336 -12.52 -9.13 15.92
N PRO A 337 -13.77 -9.61 16.12
CA PRO A 337 -14.64 -9.20 17.24
C PRO A 337 -14.12 -9.59 18.64
N ARG A 338 -13.07 -10.42 18.70
CA ARG A 338 -12.42 -10.82 19.95
C ARG A 338 -11.27 -9.90 20.35
N LEU A 339 -10.81 -9.04 19.44
CA LEU A 339 -9.72 -8.12 19.69
C LEU A 339 -10.26 -6.86 20.38
N SER A 340 -9.99 -6.72 21.67
CA SER A 340 -10.28 -5.49 22.40
C SER A 340 -9.07 -4.58 22.42
N ILE A 341 -9.20 -3.36 21.88
CA ILE A 341 -8.16 -2.34 21.94
C ILE A 341 -8.44 -1.41 23.12
N PRO A 342 -7.54 -1.30 24.11
CA PRO A 342 -7.66 -0.34 25.21
C PRO A 342 -7.65 1.10 24.67
N ARG A 343 -8.83 1.71 24.54
CA ARG A 343 -8.97 3.07 23.97
C ARG A 343 -8.25 4.12 24.79
N GLU A 344 -8.02 3.89 26.09
CA GLU A 344 -7.27 4.83 26.94
C GLU A 344 -5.78 4.87 26.59
N GLN A 345 -5.26 3.85 25.90
CA GLN A 345 -3.86 3.78 25.46
C GLN A 345 -3.66 4.28 24.03
N CYS A 346 -4.75 4.35 23.25
CA CYS A 346 -4.79 5.05 21.97
C CYS A 346 -4.61 6.55 22.22
N GLY A 347 -3.62 7.17 21.59
CA GLY A 347 -3.31 8.57 21.83
C GLY A 347 -2.49 9.17 20.69
N PHE A 348 -2.33 10.49 20.74
CA PHE A 348 -1.55 11.23 19.75
C PHE A 348 -0.17 10.59 19.57
N ARG A 349 0.20 10.30 18.31
CA ARG A 349 1.46 9.63 17.92
C ARG A 349 1.67 8.21 18.44
N ARG A 350 0.62 7.44 18.76
CA ARG A 350 0.77 6.00 19.07
C ARG A 350 0.11 5.12 18.04
N ALA A 351 0.92 4.32 17.36
CA ALA A 351 0.44 3.24 16.52
C ALA A 351 0.08 2.01 17.35
N VAL A 352 -0.97 1.32 16.92
CA VAL A 352 -1.52 0.13 17.56
C VAL A 352 -1.22 -1.08 16.68
N LEU A 353 -0.39 -2.00 17.16
CA LEU A 353 0.00 -3.21 16.45
C LEU A 353 -0.67 -4.44 17.08
N TRP A 354 -1.41 -5.17 16.26
CA TRP A 354 -1.88 -6.52 16.57
C TRP A 354 -1.22 -7.51 15.63
N SER A 355 -0.66 -8.59 16.18
CA SER A 355 -0.06 -9.67 15.39
C SER A 355 -0.15 -10.99 16.13
N PRO A 356 -1.24 -11.76 15.96
CA PRO A 356 -1.58 -12.89 16.82
C PRO A 356 -0.56 -14.02 16.74
N GLY A 357 0.02 -14.25 15.56
CA GLY A 357 1.08 -15.24 15.34
C GLY A 357 2.47 -14.79 15.76
N SER A 358 2.60 -13.62 16.41
CA SER A 358 3.89 -13.08 16.83
C SER A 358 4.38 -13.60 18.18
N THR A 359 5.69 -13.45 18.40
CA THR A 359 6.37 -14.02 19.56
C THR A 359 6.68 -12.94 20.60
N LEU A 360 6.30 -13.17 21.85
CA LEU A 360 6.78 -12.42 23.01
C LEU A 360 7.80 -13.26 23.79
N TYR A 361 8.98 -12.69 24.02
CA TYR A 361 10.00 -13.23 24.91
C TYR A 361 9.91 -12.55 26.28
N LEU A 362 9.68 -13.35 27.31
CA LEU A 362 9.56 -12.90 28.70
C LEU A 362 10.82 -13.19 29.52
N PRO A 363 11.14 -12.38 30.55
CA PRO A 363 12.23 -12.66 31.48
C PRO A 363 11.98 -14.00 32.20
N LYS A 364 13.01 -14.83 32.27
CA LYS A 364 13.12 -15.90 33.27
C LYS A 364 14.58 -16.16 33.57
N ASN A 365 14.86 -16.46 34.83
CA ASN A 365 16.18 -16.56 35.44
C ASN A 365 17.16 -17.55 34.76
N GLU A 366 16.71 -18.42 33.83
CA GLU A 366 17.60 -19.40 33.16
C GLU A 366 17.23 -19.75 31.68
N MET A 367 15.97 -19.64 31.23
CA MET A 367 15.56 -19.90 29.83
C MET A 367 14.41 -18.98 29.40
N PRO A 368 14.47 -18.34 28.21
CA PRO A 368 13.42 -17.45 27.73
C PRO A 368 12.09 -18.18 27.51
N VAL A 369 10.99 -17.65 28.06
CA VAL A 369 9.65 -18.18 27.80
C VAL A 369 9.09 -17.53 26.54
N LYS A 370 8.80 -18.38 25.53
CA LYS A 370 8.10 -17.98 24.30
C LYS A 370 6.58 -17.96 24.57
N LYS A 371 5.93 -16.81 24.43
CA LYS A 371 4.47 -16.66 24.52
C LYS A 371 3.91 -16.15 23.19
N SER A 372 2.76 -16.67 22.77
CA SER A 372 2.03 -16.16 21.60
C SER A 372 1.35 -14.82 21.90
N TRP A 373 1.27 -13.96 20.89
CA TRP A 373 0.60 -12.66 20.93
C TRP A 373 -0.91 -12.69 20.70
N ASN A 374 -1.53 -13.87 20.59
CA ASN A 374 -2.93 -14.08 20.16
C ASN A 374 -3.94 -12.96 20.52
N ASP A 375 -3.99 -12.57 21.79
CA ASP A 375 -4.94 -11.56 22.30
C ASP A 375 -4.26 -10.28 22.82
N LEU A 376 -2.97 -10.08 22.48
CA LEU A 376 -2.19 -8.93 22.90
C LEU A 376 -2.12 -7.88 21.79
N VAL A 377 -2.16 -6.63 22.22
CA VAL A 377 -1.94 -5.44 21.39
C VAL A 377 -0.71 -4.71 21.90
N SER A 378 0.15 -4.32 20.98
CA SER A 378 1.34 -3.53 21.24
C SER A 378 1.11 -2.09 20.85
N PHE A 379 1.51 -1.15 21.69
CA PHE A 379 1.50 0.28 21.39
C PHE A 379 2.93 0.75 21.15
N ILE A 380 3.17 1.42 20.02
CA ILE A 380 4.48 1.95 19.64
C ILE A 380 4.34 3.41 19.23
N ASP A 381 5.27 4.25 19.66
CA ASP A 381 5.28 5.66 19.29
C ASP A 381 5.63 5.80 17.79
N VAL A 382 4.87 6.61 17.05
CA VAL A 382 5.06 6.81 15.61
C VAL A 382 6.44 7.40 15.32
N THR A 383 7.00 8.20 16.23
CA THR A 383 8.36 8.75 16.11
C THR A 383 9.43 7.67 16.03
N GLN A 384 9.18 6.48 16.59
CA GLN A 384 10.11 5.35 16.47
C GLN A 384 10.25 4.88 15.01
N PHE A 385 9.22 5.09 14.17
CA PHE A 385 9.31 4.83 12.73
C PHE A 385 9.99 5.98 11.96
N GLU A 386 9.97 7.20 12.50
CA GLU A 386 10.56 8.40 11.87
C GLU A 386 12.09 8.47 12.05
N ASP A 387 12.61 8.08 13.22
CA ASP A 387 14.00 8.36 13.63
C ASP A 387 15.02 7.25 13.33
N SER A 388 14.60 6.08 12.84
CA SER A 388 15.50 4.93 12.73
C SER A 388 15.95 4.64 11.29
N MET A 389 17.15 5.14 10.94
CA MET A 389 17.98 4.49 9.93
C MET A 389 18.21 3.04 10.40
N PRO A 390 18.05 2.01 9.55
CA PRO A 390 18.32 0.64 9.95
C PRO A 390 19.77 0.58 10.40
N THR A 391 19.99 0.21 11.67
CA THR A 391 21.33 0.22 12.25
C THR A 391 22.17 -0.81 11.53
N ALA A 392 23.04 -0.35 10.62
CA ALA A 392 24.14 -1.17 10.14
C ALA A 392 24.95 -1.58 11.39
N ALA A 393 25.10 -2.90 11.55
CA ALA A 393 25.87 -3.60 12.57
C ALA A 393 26.53 -2.70 13.63
N PHE A 394 26.03 -2.77 14.87
CA PHE A 394 26.72 -2.18 16.01
C PHE A 394 28.14 -2.75 16.07
N SER A 395 29.14 -1.93 15.76
CA SER A 395 30.50 -2.16 16.20
C SER A 395 30.47 -2.07 17.72
N SER A 396 30.77 -3.18 18.39
CA SER A 396 31.02 -3.20 19.82
C SER A 396 32.15 -2.22 20.12
N ASP A 397 31.85 -1.08 20.71
CA ASP A 397 32.78 -0.49 21.66
C ASP A 397 32.18 0.56 22.57
N THR A 398 32.53 0.39 23.84
CA THR A 398 32.51 1.34 24.96
C THR A 398 31.19 1.61 25.68
N HIS A 399 30.97 0.80 26.72
CA HIS A 399 30.60 1.25 28.05
C HIS A 399 31.07 2.70 28.35
N ASN A 400 30.17 3.58 28.80
CA ASN A 400 30.35 4.30 30.06
C ASN A 400 29.10 5.06 30.54
N LYS A 401 28.62 4.63 31.70
CA LYS A 401 28.08 5.39 32.83
C LYS A 401 27.19 6.62 32.56
N ILE A 402 25.92 6.42 32.88
CA ILE A 402 24.99 7.42 33.42
C ILE A 402 25.68 8.22 34.54
N ARG A 403 25.55 9.55 34.50
CA ARG A 403 25.76 10.40 35.68
C ARG A 403 24.66 11.46 35.75
N ASP A 404 23.92 11.41 36.85
CA ASP A 404 22.93 12.41 37.26
C ASP A 404 23.54 13.81 37.39
N GLY A 405 22.71 14.82 37.13
CA GLY A 405 22.75 16.09 37.86
C GLY A 405 22.77 17.38 37.02
N TYR A 406 21.79 18.23 37.32
CA TYR A 406 21.72 19.69 37.15
C TYR A 406 21.22 20.31 35.83
N GLN A 407 19.98 20.81 35.89
CA GLN A 407 19.57 22.13 35.36
C GLN A 407 19.67 23.17 36.51
N PRO A 408 19.49 24.50 36.31
CA PRO A 408 19.33 25.29 35.08
C PRO A 408 20.18 26.60 35.08
N ASN A 409 20.29 27.31 33.95
CA ASN A 409 19.88 28.72 33.82
C ASN A 409 20.35 29.42 32.52
N TYR A 410 19.46 30.33 32.11
CA TYR A 410 19.54 31.34 31.07
C TYR A 410 20.83 32.18 31.06
N ALA A 411 21.28 32.54 29.86
CA ALA A 411 21.77 33.89 29.54
C ALA A 411 21.73 34.12 28.02
N GLU A 412 20.90 35.07 27.60
CA GLU A 412 21.07 35.83 26.35
C GLU A 412 22.36 36.66 26.41
N LEU A 413 23.04 36.82 25.27
CA LEU A 413 23.57 38.12 24.85
C LEU A 413 23.85 38.12 23.34
N SER A 414 23.16 39.03 22.64
CA SER A 414 23.60 40.04 21.66
C SER A 414 24.81 39.77 20.75
N GLN A 415 24.96 40.32 19.55
CA GLN A 415 24.23 41.13 18.57
C GLN A 415 25.26 41.32 17.43
N GLN A 416 24.84 41.38 16.16
CA GLN A 416 25.34 42.36 15.16
C GLN A 416 24.58 42.22 13.83
N THR A 417 23.62 43.10 13.52
CA THR A 417 23.67 44.28 12.60
C THR A 417 23.90 43.89 11.13
N THR A 418 22.99 44.15 10.18
CA THR A 418 22.79 45.47 9.55
C THR A 418 21.62 45.53 8.54
N ARG A 419 20.87 46.65 8.59
CA ARG A 419 20.29 47.49 7.49
C ARG A 419 19.19 46.87 6.58
N PHE A 420 18.14 47.56 6.13
CA PHE A 420 17.90 49.00 5.85
C PHE A 420 16.40 49.33 5.99
N ASP A 421 16.09 50.50 6.55
CA ASP A 421 14.79 51.18 6.53
C ASP A 421 14.57 51.97 5.23
N SER A 422 13.31 52.09 4.81
CA SER A 422 12.75 53.37 4.32
C SER A 422 11.22 53.39 4.40
N SER A 423 10.68 54.36 5.14
CA SER A 423 9.29 54.82 5.26
C SER A 423 8.77 55.43 3.93
N ASP A 424 7.53 55.86 3.70
CA ASP A 424 6.53 56.54 4.55
C ASP A 424 5.20 56.70 3.76
N GLY A 425 4.11 57.08 4.44
CA GLY A 425 3.00 57.82 3.83
C GLY A 425 1.60 57.24 4.02
N GLY A 426 0.91 57.63 5.10
CA GLY A 426 -0.51 57.35 5.30
C GLY A 426 -1.45 58.41 4.70
N GLU A 427 -2.75 58.11 4.68
CA GLU A 427 -3.84 59.06 5.01
C GLU A 427 -5.22 58.37 5.06
N LYS A 428 -6.10 58.90 5.91
CA LYS A 428 -7.47 58.47 6.25
C LYS A 428 -8.52 59.07 5.30
N SER A 429 -9.67 58.40 5.14
CA SER A 429 -11.07 58.95 5.14
C SER A 429 -12.09 57.81 4.83
N THR A 430 -12.98 57.39 5.75
CA THR A 430 -14.44 57.68 5.86
C THR A 430 -15.25 57.47 4.57
N SER A 431 -16.43 56.82 4.46
CA SER A 431 -17.46 56.36 5.42
C SER A 431 -18.67 55.77 4.65
N LEU A 432 -19.52 54.96 5.33
CA LEU A 432 -20.95 54.65 5.09
C LEU A 432 -21.32 53.91 3.77
N SER A 433 -22.01 52.76 3.80
CA SER A 433 -23.45 52.69 4.14
C SER A 433 -23.93 51.27 4.49
N THR A 434 -25.05 51.25 5.18
CA THR A 434 -25.69 50.29 6.10
C THR A 434 -26.39 49.03 5.50
N PRO A 435 -26.85 48.10 6.36
CA PRO A 435 -27.27 46.72 6.05
C PRO A 435 -28.81 46.46 6.13
N VAL A 436 -29.20 45.16 6.18
CA VAL A 436 -30.47 44.54 6.73
C VAL A 436 -31.57 44.21 5.67
N PRO A 437 -32.47 43.17 5.78
CA PRO A 437 -32.49 41.85 6.47
C PRO A 437 -33.11 40.63 5.68
N SER A 438 -33.07 39.47 6.37
CA SER A 438 -34.15 38.46 6.63
C SER A 438 -34.56 37.35 5.64
N ASN A 439 -34.55 36.14 6.23
CA ASN A 439 -35.51 35.03 6.18
C ASN A 439 -35.76 34.30 4.85
N ASN A 440 -35.49 32.99 4.86
CA ASN A 440 -36.50 31.97 4.58
C ASN A 440 -36.10 30.61 5.15
N ASP A 441 -36.84 30.20 6.18
CA ASP A 441 -37.04 28.81 6.56
C ASP A 441 -37.79 28.08 5.44
N LEU A 442 -37.20 27.03 4.88
CA LEU A 442 -37.92 26.00 4.15
C LEU A 442 -37.35 24.64 4.52
N SER A 443 -38.02 24.02 5.49
CA SER A 443 -37.94 22.60 5.81
C SER A 443 -38.48 21.77 4.64
N PHE A 444 -37.75 20.73 4.25
CA PHE A 444 -38.28 19.58 3.50
C PHE A 444 -37.80 18.26 4.13
N PRO A 445 -38.62 17.20 4.04
CA PRO A 445 -38.70 16.16 5.06
C PRO A 445 -37.71 15.01 4.86
N ALA A 446 -37.52 14.26 5.96
CA ALA A 446 -36.79 13.01 6.01
C ALA A 446 -37.39 11.96 5.04
N PRO A 447 -36.56 11.15 4.35
CA PRO A 447 -37.04 9.99 3.64
C PRO A 447 -37.39 8.88 4.65
N SER A 448 -38.62 8.39 4.53
CA SER A 448 -39.22 7.30 5.30
C SER A 448 -38.56 5.95 5.00
N ASP A 449 -38.33 5.20 6.08
CA ASP A 449 -38.02 3.77 6.10
C ASP A 449 -39.13 2.94 5.44
N GLU A 450 -38.83 2.28 4.32
CA GLU A 450 -39.36 0.94 4.01
C GLU A 450 -38.32 0.12 3.22
N PRO A 451 -38.19 -1.19 3.51
CA PRO A 451 -37.12 -2.02 3.01
C PRO A 451 -37.38 -2.47 1.57
N LEU A 452 -36.53 -2.05 0.63
CA LEU A 452 -36.46 -2.67 -0.68
C LEU A 452 -35.87 -4.07 -0.54
N SER A 453 -36.74 -5.07 -0.72
CA SER A 453 -36.44 -6.49 -0.82
C SER A 453 -35.23 -6.76 -1.71
N GLN A 454 -34.11 -7.16 -1.10
CA GLN A 454 -32.96 -7.70 -1.81
C GLN A 454 -33.36 -9.03 -2.46
N VAL A 455 -33.59 -8.99 -3.77
CA VAL A 455 -33.61 -10.18 -4.60
C VAL A 455 -32.15 -10.65 -4.74
N TYR A 456 -31.80 -11.69 -3.98
CA TYR A 456 -30.58 -12.46 -4.19
C TYR A 456 -30.64 -13.13 -5.57
N PHE A 457 -29.92 -12.60 -6.55
CA PHE A 457 -29.51 -13.39 -7.70
C PHE A 457 -28.18 -14.07 -7.39
N THR A 458 -28.26 -15.35 -7.09
CA THR A 458 -27.14 -16.27 -6.99
C THR A 458 -26.50 -16.39 -8.38
N HIS A 459 -25.38 -15.71 -8.60
CA HIS A 459 -24.57 -15.94 -9.80
C HIS A 459 -23.87 -17.29 -9.65
N VAL A 460 -24.28 -18.22 -10.52
CA VAL A 460 -23.74 -19.56 -10.66
C VAL A 460 -22.28 -19.50 -11.10
N CYS A 461 -21.43 -20.21 -10.37
CA CYS A 461 -20.06 -20.55 -10.73
C CYS A 461 -19.99 -21.23 -12.09
N LEU A 462 -19.22 -20.70 -13.03
CA LEU A 462 -18.73 -21.42 -14.21
C LEU A 462 -17.55 -20.67 -14.83
N LEU A 463 -16.43 -20.58 -14.11
CA LEU A 463 -15.12 -20.19 -14.65
C LEU A 463 -13.97 -20.86 -13.86
N ASP A 464 -14.16 -22.12 -13.46
CA ASP A 464 -13.04 -23.01 -13.13
C ASP A 464 -12.69 -23.79 -14.41
N GLY A 465 -11.85 -23.20 -15.26
CA GLY A 465 -11.41 -23.85 -16.50
C GLY A 465 -11.11 -22.92 -17.66
N LEU A 466 -10.49 -21.78 -17.41
CA LEU A 466 -9.68 -21.03 -18.39
C LEU A 466 -8.47 -20.45 -17.68
#